data_AF-A0A3D4ZZL1-F1
#
_entry.id   AF-A0A3D4ZZL1-F1
#
_cell.length_a   1.000
_cell.length_b   1.000
_cell.length_c   1.000
_cell.angle_alpha   90.00
_cell.angle_beta   90.00
_cell.angle_gamma   90.00
#
_symmetry.space_group_name_H-M   'P 1'
#
loop_
_entity.id
_entity.type
_entity.pdbx_description
1 polymer ?
#
loop_
_entity_poly.entity_id
_entity_poly.type
_entity_poly.pdbx_seq_one_letter_code
_entity_poly.pdbx_strand_id
1 'polypeptide(L)' 'AAETYTVREGDTLQSISTAFYGDGERAQTIADFNGLAIDAELKPGDLLQIPRLPDAQNTDTERVE' A
#
# COMPACT_ATOMS: atom_id res chain seq x y z
N ALA A 1 6.69 9.45 4.10
CA ALA A 1 7.10 8.19 4.76
C ALA A 1 6.44 7.04 4.01
N ALA A 2 7.10 5.88 3.89
CA ALA A 2 6.51 4.69 3.31
C ALA A 2 6.31 3.64 4.40
N GLU A 3 5.19 2.94 4.37
CA GLU A 3 4.92 1.78 5.22
C GLU A 3 5.47 0.53 4.54
N THR A 4 5.94 -0.45 5.30
CA THR A 4 6.35 -1.75 4.73
C THR A 4 5.30 -2.79 5.07
N TYR A 5 4.74 -3.43 4.05
CA TYR A 5 3.70 -4.45 4.17
C TYR A 5 4.21 -5.78 3.62
N THR A 6 4.02 -6.85 4.38
CA THR A 6 4.29 -8.21 3.90
C THR A 6 3.04 -8.77 3.24
N VAL A 7 3.15 -9.02 1.93
CA VAL A 7 2.09 -9.62 1.12
C VAL A 7 1.65 -10.96 1.73
N ARG A 8 0.34 -11.19 1.79
CA ARG A 8 -0.25 -12.47 2.18
C ARG A 8 -0.82 -13.20 0.98
N GLU A 9 -1.11 -14.49 1.16
CA GLU A 9 -1.66 -15.30 0.09
C GLU A 9 -3.05 -14.77 -0.32
N GLY A 10 -3.20 -14.45 -1.61
CA GLY A 10 -4.42 -13.84 -2.15
C GLY A 10 -4.47 -12.31 -2.09
N ASP A 11 -3.47 -11.64 -1.50
CA ASP A 11 -3.36 -10.19 -1.59
C ASP A 11 -2.99 -9.74 -3.01
N THR A 12 -3.59 -8.64 -3.43
CA THR A 12 -3.28 -7.98 -4.71
C THR A 12 -2.96 -6.51 -4.46
N LEU A 13 -2.24 -5.89 -5.39
CA LEU A 13 -1.93 -4.45 -5.32
C LEU A 13 -3.19 -3.60 -5.11
N GLN A 14 -4.29 -3.95 -5.80
CA GLN A 14 -5.60 -3.29 -5.63
C GLN A 14 -6.19 -3.49 -4.23
N SER A 15 -6.18 -4.72 -3.71
CA SER A 15 -6.76 -5.00 -2.39
C SER A 15 -5.97 -4.33 -1.28
N ILE A 16 -4.64 -4.39 -1.36
CA ILE A 16 -3.72 -3.67 -0.48
C ILE A 16 -3.97 -2.17 -0.59
N SER A 17 -3.96 -1.60 -1.80
CA SER A 17 -4.21 -0.17 -2.01
C SER A 17 -5.52 0.29 -1.41
N THR A 18 -6.59 -0.49 -1.58
CA THR A 18 -7.89 -0.19 -1.00
C THR A 18 -7.86 -0.27 0.53
N ALA A 19 -7.13 -1.24 1.10
CA ALA A 19 -6.99 -1.38 2.54
C ALA A 19 -6.18 -0.23 3.18
N PHE A 20 -5.15 0.27 2.49
CA PHE A 20 -4.26 1.31 2.99
C PHE A 20 -4.69 2.74 2.67
N TYR A 21 -5.22 2.97 1.46
CA TYR A 21 -5.63 4.29 1.01
C TYR A 21 -7.15 4.47 0.94
N GLY A 22 -7.95 3.41 1.03
CA GLY A 22 -9.37 3.45 0.72
C GLY A 22 -9.69 3.44 -0.78
N ASP A 23 -8.66 3.58 -1.62
CA ASP A 23 -8.78 3.70 -3.08
C ASP A 23 -7.96 2.63 -3.79
N GLY A 24 -8.63 1.75 -4.54
CA GLY A 24 -7.97 0.75 -5.38
C GLY A 24 -7.20 1.36 -6.56
N GLU A 25 -7.56 2.57 -7.01
CA GLU A 25 -6.85 3.27 -8.10
C GLU A 25 -5.43 3.71 -7.71
N ARG A 26 -5.14 3.85 -6.42
CA ARG A 26 -3.79 4.17 -5.92
C ARG A 26 -2.83 2.98 -5.98
N ALA A 27 -3.31 1.80 -6.40
CA ALA A 27 -2.48 0.61 -6.54
C ALA A 27 -1.36 0.80 -7.57
N GLN A 28 -1.61 1.60 -8.61
CA GLN A 28 -0.59 1.96 -9.59
C GLN A 28 0.57 2.73 -8.94
N THR A 29 0.29 3.58 -7.94
CA THR A 29 1.35 4.29 -7.20
C THR A 29 2.20 3.34 -6.39
N ILE A 30 1.60 2.34 -5.73
CA ILE A 30 2.34 1.29 -5.02
C ILE A 30 3.21 0.52 -5.99
N ALA A 31 2.63 0.09 -7.12
CA ALA A 31 3.34 -0.67 -8.14
C ALA A 31 4.57 0.09 -8.65
N ASP A 32 4.38 1.34 -9.08
CA ASP A 32 5.44 2.22 -9.59
C ASP A 32 6.53 2.46 -8.54
N PHE A 33 6.13 2.68 -7.27
CA PHE A 33 7.06 2.87 -6.16
C PHE A 33 7.93 1.64 -5.88
N ASN A 34 7.39 0.44 -6.05
CA ASN A 34 8.13 -0.82 -5.90
C ASN A 34 8.80 -1.29 -7.20
N GLY A 35 8.61 -0.58 -8.32
CA GLY A 35 9.06 -1.02 -9.64
C GLY A 35 8.36 -2.30 -10.14
N LEU A 36 7.14 -2.53 -9.68
CA LEU A 36 6.28 -3.66 -10.05
C LEU A 36 5.24 -3.21 -11.10
N ALA A 37 4.77 -4.16 -11.90
CA ALA A 37 3.61 -3.93 -12.75
C ALA A 37 2.31 -3.91 -11.91
N ILE A 38 1.29 -3.17 -12.35
CA ILE A 38 -0.03 -3.17 -11.68
C ILE A 38 -0.69 -4.55 -11.72
N ASP A 39 -0.40 -5.32 -12.76
CA ASP A 39 -0.81 -6.72 -12.93
C ASP A 39 0.26 -7.71 -12.43
N ALA A 40 1.26 -7.24 -11.66
CA ALA A 40 2.26 -8.13 -11.10
C ALA A 40 1.60 -9.08 -10.10
N GLU A 41 1.92 -10.36 -10.25
CA GLU A 41 1.50 -11.39 -9.31
C GLU A 41 2.34 -11.26 -8.04
N LEU A 42 1.70 -10.83 -6.94
CA LEU A 42 2.35 -10.69 -5.65
C LEU A 42 2.50 -12.06 -5.01
N LYS A 43 3.68 -12.36 -4.45
CA LYS A 43 3.91 -13.62 -3.74
C LYS A 43 3.77 -13.42 -2.22
N PRO A 44 3.09 -14.34 -1.52
CA PRO A 44 3.06 -14.30 -0.06
C PRO A 44 4.48 -14.31 0.50
N GLY A 45 4.78 -13.36 1.39
CA GLY A 45 6.10 -13.13 1.95
C GLY A 45 6.90 -12.01 1.27
N ASP A 46 6.45 -11.48 0.13
CA ASP A 46 7.08 -10.30 -0.47
C ASP A 46 6.89 -9.07 0.41
N LEU A 47 7.93 -8.25 0.50
CA LEU A 47 7.89 -6.97 1.20
C LEU A 47 7.57 -5.87 0.20
N LEU A 48 6.41 -5.26 0.37
CA LEU A 48 5.92 -4.15 -0.42
C LEU A 48 6.10 -2.84 0.36
N GLN A 49 6.63 -1.82 -0.30
CA GLN A 49 6.64 -0.47 0.25
C GLN A 49 5.43 0.32 -0.22
N ILE A 50 4.60 0.75 0.73
CA ILE A 50 3.37 1.49 0.48
C ILE A 50 3.63 2.96 0.80
N PRO A 51 3.79 3.84 -0.21
CA PRO A 51 4.08 5.25 0.03
C PRO A 51 2.87 5.95 0.68
N ARG A 52 3.01 6.54 1.88
CA ARG A 52 1.88 7.28 2.48
C ARG A 52 1.62 8.54 1.68
N LEU A 53 0.48 8.56 0.96
CA LEU A 53 0.00 9.71 0.24
C LEU A 53 -0.60 10.72 1.24
N PRO A 54 -0.36 12.02 1.04
CA PRO A 54 -0.79 13.06 1.98
C PRO A 54 -2.31 13.11 2.20
N ASP A 55 -3.12 12.53 1.30
CA ASP A 55 -4.59 12.47 1.41
C ASP A 55 -5.12 11.29 2.26
N ALA A 56 -4.25 10.35 2.65
CA ALA A 56 -4.65 9.11 3.35
C ALA A 56 -4.28 9.08 4.85
N GLN A 57 -3.92 10.22 5.45
CA GLN A 57 -3.46 10.30 6.86
C GLN A 57 -4.31 11.22 7.74
N ASN A 58 -5.43 11.75 7.25
CA ASN A 58 -6.35 12.52 8.06
C ASN A 58 -7.34 11.61 8.79
N THR A 59 -6.82 10.84 9.76
CA THR A 59 -7.41 10.56 11.09
C THR A 59 -6.60 9.47 11.80
N ASP A 60 -5.47 9.79 12.42
CA ASP A 60 -5.20 9.27 13.77
C ASP A 60 -4.05 10.05 14.45
N THR A 61 -4.40 10.67 15.57
CA THR A 61 -3.53 10.88 16.74
C THR A 61 -2.54 12.06 16.69
N GLU A 62 -3.14 13.23 16.83
CA GLU A 62 -2.79 14.24 17.83
C GLU A 62 -2.86 13.65 19.27
N ARG A 63 -1.99 12.69 19.62
CA ARG A 63 -1.63 12.40 21.03
C ARG A 63 -0.18 11.93 21.08
N VAL A 64 0.69 12.81 21.52
CA VAL A 64 1.52 12.58 22.72
C VAL A 64 2.00 13.93 23.25
N GLU A 65 1.44 14.25 24.42
CA GLU A 65 1.90 15.15 25.50
C GLU A 65 2.06 16.66 25.26
#